data_AF-A0A6L7LUZ3-F1
#
_entry.id   AF-A0A6L7LUZ3-F1
#
_cell.length_a   1.000
_cell.length_b   1.000
_cell.length_c   1.000
_cell.angle_alpha   90.00
_cell.angle_beta   90.00
_cell.angle_gamma   90.00
#
_symmetry.space_group_name_H-M   'P 1'
#
loop_
_entity.id
_entity.type
_entity.pdbx_description
1 polymer ?
#
loop_
_entity_poly.entity_id
_entity_poly.type
_entity_poly.pdbx_seq_one_letter_code
_entity_poly.pdbx_strand_id
1 'polypeptide(L)'
;MPRLRQSNLIVLLVATIMTFLLGYMVANTSDDWTSSSVSKKNMNSHNTKPNLIEWFDSIQSKSRFVRNFQSLKLFSSATQIELENYWEQSFLISNQVFRADIQSSVIQRLAALDPRYALTVVKNETDDSRQPELIEIVFREWSIQNLNEALVVASSLDQTGLEVALRSILQTRDDLTFSENREIARQFDLEWIAFEILSQLSNSTFDAPDEEWYRFVNYFDEFNVLSTSELHTLSYITYFWILRDGVAVVDSMMEILPADFLSKSMIEFIAHKLLSNQAELATNFLAALINRVDEKCYEDLALELFESWARSWPVLALEATMKIEKQLFRRELQAHILEILAQDDEFDLLARVSILPADLHGLAVEVYLSEATKVSPENVSIRLADIVDIERRTRIAESVAANWANRDIQKTLDWIQTDSSVSRFRENLLETALKALAVRNPDLALKTALELPLNTENLGWEGTVFSELMFYDSETAISMLPKMRAGNTRRAAYDVAILNLSLRENDLTRALDLLIELSELEPTRINMQSSIAVLVKNGPREIFKLFDDIPYSTAGKADLANALLSEYKDSAVFSQIELYRLENIVQNRALPDVSQEFIDATNEYYRLLQELETE
;
A
#
# COMPACT_ATOMS: atom_id res chain seq x y z
N MET A 1 6.38 -44.40 -1.95
CA MET A 1 5.89 -44.50 -3.35
C MET A 1 4.36 -44.79 -3.46
N PRO A 2 3.44 -43.96 -2.91
CA PRO A 2 2.06 -43.91 -3.44
C PRO A 2 1.63 -42.54 -4.00
N ARG A 3 2.34 -41.45 -3.73
CA ARG A 3 1.91 -40.08 -4.09
C ARG A 3 2.04 -39.72 -5.58
N LEU A 4 3.01 -40.30 -6.30
CA LEU A 4 3.15 -40.14 -7.76
C LEU A 4 1.96 -40.66 -8.57
N ARG A 5 1.11 -41.54 -8.00
CA ARG A 5 -0.09 -42.04 -8.69
C ARG A 5 -1.27 -41.06 -8.66
N GLN A 6 -1.31 -40.10 -7.72
CA GLN A 6 -2.45 -39.16 -7.62
C GLN A 6 -2.38 -38.06 -8.67
N SER A 7 -1.20 -37.55 -8.99
CA SER A 7 -1.01 -36.51 -10.03
C SER A 7 -1.41 -37.03 -11.42
N ASN A 8 -1.00 -38.25 -11.76
CA ASN A 8 -1.41 -38.90 -13.02
C ASN A 8 -2.91 -39.17 -13.07
N LEU A 9 -3.56 -39.40 -11.93
CA LEU A 9 -5.01 -39.60 -11.84
C LEU A 9 -5.78 -38.30 -12.07
N ILE A 10 -5.27 -37.16 -11.58
CA ILE A 10 -5.86 -35.84 -11.81
C ILE A 10 -5.71 -35.43 -13.27
N VAL A 11 -4.54 -35.66 -13.89
CA VAL A 11 -4.34 -35.41 -15.33
C VAL A 11 -5.27 -36.28 -16.18
N LEU A 12 -5.42 -37.57 -15.84
CA LEU A 12 -6.37 -38.46 -16.53
C LEU A 12 -7.83 -38.01 -16.35
N LEU A 13 -8.18 -37.53 -15.15
CA LEU A 13 -9.53 -37.04 -14.83
C LEU A 13 -9.84 -35.75 -15.60
N VAL A 14 -8.91 -34.80 -15.66
CA VAL A 14 -9.05 -33.55 -16.42
C VAL A 14 -9.14 -33.83 -17.92
N ALA A 15 -8.31 -34.74 -18.46
CA ALA A 15 -8.40 -35.16 -19.86
C ALA A 15 -9.74 -35.84 -20.17
N THR A 16 -10.27 -36.65 -19.25
CA THR A 16 -11.57 -37.32 -19.39
C THR A 16 -12.71 -36.30 -19.33
N ILE A 17 -12.67 -35.34 -18.41
CA ILE A 17 -13.66 -34.26 -18.28
C ILE A 17 -13.63 -33.37 -19.53
N MET A 18 -12.45 -33.01 -20.03
CA MET A 18 -12.30 -32.23 -21.27
C MET A 18 -12.85 -32.98 -22.47
N THR A 19 -12.58 -34.29 -22.59
CA THR A 19 -13.13 -35.15 -23.65
C THR A 19 -14.65 -35.24 -23.55
N PHE A 20 -15.20 -35.33 -22.33
CA PHE A 20 -16.64 -35.39 -22.08
C PHE A 20 -17.32 -34.05 -22.36
N LEU A 21 -16.69 -32.92 -21.99
CA LEU A 21 -17.17 -31.58 -22.29
C LEU A 21 -17.11 -31.28 -23.79
N LEU A 22 -16.06 -31.72 -24.49
CA LEU A 22 -15.97 -31.67 -25.96
C LEU A 22 -17.07 -32.52 -26.60
N GLY A 23 -17.28 -33.75 -26.13
CA GLY A 23 -18.37 -34.61 -26.60
C GLY A 23 -19.76 -34.01 -26.34
N TYR A 24 -19.97 -33.41 -25.17
CA TYR A 24 -21.22 -32.76 -24.77
C TYR A 24 -21.48 -31.48 -25.56
N MET A 25 -20.45 -30.66 -25.81
CA MET A 25 -20.57 -29.48 -26.69
C MET A 25 -20.82 -29.87 -28.14
N VAL A 26 -20.21 -30.94 -28.64
CA VAL A 26 -20.48 -31.47 -29.99
C VAL A 26 -21.91 -32.04 -30.08
N ALA A 27 -22.40 -32.69 -29.03
CA ALA A 27 -23.78 -33.20 -28.98
C ALA A 27 -24.82 -32.06 -28.90
N ASN A 28 -24.61 -31.08 -28.03
CA ASN A 28 -25.57 -29.98 -27.80
C ASN A 28 -25.52 -28.86 -28.84
N THR A 29 -24.48 -28.82 -29.69
CA THR A 29 -24.48 -27.95 -30.87
C THR A 29 -25.13 -28.60 -32.08
N SER A 30 -25.48 -29.90 -32.04
CA SER A 30 -26.05 -30.57 -33.22
C SER A 30 -27.51 -30.19 -33.53
N ASP A 31 -28.29 -29.73 -32.53
CA ASP A 31 -29.71 -29.43 -32.71
C ASP A 31 -30.00 -28.03 -33.30
N ASP A 32 -29.11 -27.05 -33.11
CA ASP A 32 -29.30 -25.67 -33.62
C ASP A 32 -28.61 -25.41 -34.98
N TRP A 33 -27.90 -26.40 -35.53
CA TRP A 33 -27.13 -26.24 -36.78
C TRP A 33 -27.89 -26.61 -38.04
N THR A 34 -29.11 -27.16 -37.92
CA THR A 34 -29.93 -27.50 -39.09
C THR A 34 -30.97 -26.43 -39.47
N SER A 35 -31.07 -25.34 -38.70
CA SER A 35 -32.14 -24.34 -38.84
C SER A 35 -31.69 -22.96 -39.36
N SER A 36 -30.41 -22.71 -39.64
CA SER A 36 -30.03 -21.52 -40.44
C SER A 36 -30.17 -21.83 -41.93
N SER A 37 -31.07 -21.11 -42.58
CA SER A 37 -31.47 -21.27 -43.98
C SER A 37 -30.39 -20.76 -44.96
N VAL A 38 -29.19 -21.35 -44.93
CA VAL A 38 -28.28 -21.33 -46.08
C VAL A 38 -28.61 -22.56 -46.91
N SER A 39 -29.38 -22.33 -47.98
CA SER A 39 -29.61 -23.20 -49.13
C SER A 39 -28.95 -24.60 -49.10
N LYS A 40 -29.71 -25.61 -48.65
CA LYS A 40 -29.44 -27.04 -48.92
C LYS A 40 -29.53 -27.41 -50.42
N LYS A 41 -29.61 -26.44 -51.33
CA LYS A 41 -29.92 -26.69 -52.75
C LYS A 41 -28.71 -26.94 -53.66
N ASN A 42 -27.47 -26.91 -53.15
CA ASN A 42 -26.27 -27.08 -53.99
C ASN A 42 -25.18 -28.07 -53.50
N MET A 43 -25.36 -28.85 -52.42
CA MET A 43 -24.30 -29.78 -51.98
C MET A 43 -24.33 -31.19 -52.62
N ASN A 44 -25.13 -31.41 -53.65
CA ASN A 44 -25.14 -32.68 -54.41
C ASN A 44 -24.39 -32.63 -55.76
N SER A 45 -23.58 -31.58 -56.02
CA SER A 45 -22.60 -31.63 -57.12
C SER A 45 -21.28 -32.24 -56.63
N HIS A 46 -20.72 -33.13 -57.44
CA HIS A 46 -19.53 -33.93 -57.16
C HIS A 46 -18.34 -33.14 -56.57
N ASN A 47 -17.75 -33.67 -55.49
CA ASN A 47 -16.32 -33.60 -55.09
C ASN A 47 -15.56 -32.26 -55.07
N THR A 48 -16.18 -31.09 -55.17
CA THR A 48 -15.46 -29.82 -55.02
C THR A 48 -15.42 -29.41 -53.55
N LYS A 49 -14.24 -29.51 -52.91
CA LYS A 49 -14.01 -28.97 -51.56
C LYS A 49 -14.36 -27.47 -51.52
N PRO A 50 -14.85 -26.95 -50.38
CA PRO A 50 -15.34 -25.58 -50.28
C PRO A 50 -14.23 -24.55 -50.56
N ASN A 51 -14.60 -23.45 -51.24
CA ASN A 51 -13.74 -22.27 -51.40
C ASN A 51 -13.49 -21.65 -50.02
N LEU A 52 -12.24 -21.31 -49.69
CA LEU A 52 -11.86 -20.82 -48.36
C LEU A 52 -12.56 -19.51 -48.02
N ILE A 53 -12.81 -18.64 -49.00
CA ILE A 53 -13.48 -17.35 -48.82
C ILE A 53 -14.96 -17.56 -48.49
N GLU A 54 -15.66 -18.41 -49.23
CA GLU A 54 -17.07 -18.71 -48.97
C GLU A 54 -17.24 -19.37 -47.60
N TRP A 55 -16.33 -20.26 -47.25
CA TRP A 55 -16.30 -20.88 -45.93
C TRP A 55 -15.99 -19.85 -44.83
N PHE A 56 -15.02 -18.96 -45.05
CA PHE A 56 -14.67 -17.86 -44.14
C PHE A 56 -15.89 -16.98 -43.86
N ASP A 57 -16.57 -16.54 -44.91
CA ASP A 57 -17.74 -15.65 -44.79
C ASP A 57 -18.83 -16.26 -43.91
N SER A 58 -18.94 -17.60 -43.91
CA SER A 58 -19.91 -18.32 -43.08
C SER A 58 -19.55 -18.37 -41.58
N ILE A 59 -18.27 -18.16 -41.22
CA ILE A 59 -17.78 -18.32 -39.84
C ILE A 59 -17.22 -17.04 -39.22
N GLN A 60 -17.01 -15.98 -39.99
CA GLN A 60 -16.36 -14.74 -39.50
C GLN A 60 -17.07 -14.09 -38.30
N SER A 61 -18.39 -14.26 -38.18
CA SER A 61 -19.21 -13.76 -37.07
C SER A 61 -19.18 -14.63 -35.81
N LYS A 62 -18.56 -15.82 -35.86
CA LYS A 62 -18.46 -16.74 -34.72
C LYS A 62 -17.33 -16.33 -33.77
N SER A 63 -17.31 -16.89 -32.56
CA SER A 63 -16.22 -16.63 -31.60
C SER A 63 -14.88 -17.18 -32.10
N ARG A 64 -13.76 -16.64 -31.60
CA ARG A 64 -12.40 -17.09 -31.98
C ARG A 64 -12.21 -18.61 -31.80
N PHE A 65 -12.71 -19.15 -30.70
CA PHE A 65 -12.67 -20.59 -30.44
C PHE A 65 -13.39 -21.42 -31.52
N VAL A 66 -14.63 -21.06 -31.87
CA VAL A 66 -15.41 -21.79 -32.89
C VAL A 66 -14.73 -21.72 -34.25
N ARG A 67 -14.18 -20.55 -34.61
CA ARG A 67 -13.45 -20.37 -35.87
C ARG A 67 -12.22 -21.27 -35.91
N ASN A 68 -11.36 -21.24 -34.89
CA ASN A 68 -10.16 -22.08 -34.84
C ASN A 68 -10.50 -23.58 -34.92
N PHE A 69 -11.52 -24.02 -34.19
CA PHE A 69 -11.97 -25.41 -34.24
C PHE A 69 -12.45 -25.82 -35.65
N GLN A 70 -13.24 -24.96 -36.31
CA GLN A 70 -13.71 -25.24 -37.67
C GLN A 70 -12.55 -25.22 -38.69
N SER A 71 -11.57 -24.32 -38.55
CA SER A 71 -10.35 -24.30 -39.36
C SER A 71 -9.60 -25.62 -39.24
N LEU A 72 -9.32 -26.06 -38.01
CA LEU A 72 -8.64 -27.33 -37.74
C LEU A 72 -9.41 -28.51 -38.34
N LYS A 73 -10.73 -28.53 -38.22
CA LYS A 73 -11.58 -29.56 -38.83
C LYS A 73 -11.48 -29.56 -40.35
N LEU A 74 -11.56 -28.40 -40.99
CA LEU A 74 -11.44 -28.26 -42.44
C LEU A 74 -10.07 -28.78 -42.92
N PHE A 75 -8.99 -28.34 -42.27
CA PHE A 75 -7.62 -28.65 -42.68
C PHE A 75 -7.17 -30.07 -42.29
N SER A 76 -7.76 -30.70 -41.26
CA SER A 76 -7.41 -32.05 -40.83
C SER A 76 -7.48 -33.11 -41.95
N SER A 77 -8.38 -32.93 -42.92
CA SER A 77 -8.57 -33.83 -44.08
C SER A 77 -8.03 -33.26 -45.39
N ALA A 78 -7.38 -32.10 -45.36
CA ALA A 78 -6.80 -31.47 -46.54
C ALA A 78 -5.49 -32.16 -46.93
N THR A 79 -5.32 -32.37 -48.22
CA THR A 79 -4.06 -32.75 -48.85
C THR A 79 -3.12 -31.55 -48.92
N GLN A 80 -1.84 -31.79 -49.18
CA GLN A 80 -0.84 -30.73 -49.34
C GLN A 80 -1.25 -29.70 -50.41
N ILE A 81 -1.67 -30.16 -51.60
CA ILE A 81 -2.11 -29.28 -52.71
C ILE A 81 -3.29 -28.39 -52.30
N GLU A 82 -4.21 -28.91 -51.49
CA GLU A 82 -5.36 -28.12 -51.02
C GLU A 82 -4.95 -27.09 -49.97
N LEU A 83 -3.98 -27.43 -49.11
CA LEU A 83 -3.43 -26.50 -48.13
C LEU A 83 -2.62 -25.37 -48.80
N GLU A 84 -1.89 -25.66 -49.88
CA GLU A 84 -1.24 -24.65 -50.72
C GLU A 84 -2.26 -23.67 -51.30
N ASN A 85 -3.35 -24.19 -51.86
CA ASN A 85 -4.45 -23.37 -52.37
C ASN A 85 -5.13 -22.54 -51.25
N TYR A 86 -5.29 -23.11 -50.05
CA TYR A 86 -5.82 -22.36 -48.91
C TYR A 86 -4.85 -21.29 -48.40
N TRP A 87 -3.54 -21.55 -48.44
CA TRP A 87 -2.51 -20.56 -48.14
C TRP A 87 -2.63 -19.35 -49.09
N GLU A 88 -2.68 -19.59 -50.40
CA GLU A 88 -2.85 -18.52 -51.40
C GLU A 88 -4.16 -17.74 -51.20
N GLN A 89 -5.28 -18.44 -50.96
CA GLN A 89 -6.57 -17.79 -50.72
C GLN A 89 -6.61 -16.97 -49.42
N SER A 90 -5.80 -17.33 -48.42
CA SER A 90 -5.80 -16.61 -47.14
C SER A 90 -5.41 -15.13 -47.29
N PHE A 91 -4.55 -14.79 -48.27
CA PHE A 91 -4.15 -13.42 -48.55
C PHE A 91 -5.29 -12.54 -49.07
N LEU A 92 -6.37 -13.15 -49.57
CA LEU A 92 -7.58 -12.44 -50.02
C LEU A 92 -8.47 -12.02 -48.83
N ILE A 93 -8.22 -12.54 -47.63
CA ILE A 93 -9.00 -12.18 -46.44
C ILE A 93 -8.57 -10.80 -45.93
N SER A 94 -9.48 -9.84 -45.95
CA SER A 94 -9.21 -8.44 -45.60
C SER A 94 -8.92 -8.21 -44.11
N ASN A 95 -9.46 -9.05 -43.22
CA ASN A 95 -9.21 -8.95 -41.79
C ASN A 95 -7.86 -9.58 -41.41
N GLN A 96 -6.90 -8.75 -40.99
CA GLN A 96 -5.53 -9.18 -40.69
C GLN A 96 -5.43 -10.21 -39.56
N VAL A 97 -6.18 -10.04 -38.47
CA VAL A 97 -6.17 -10.98 -37.33
C VAL A 97 -6.69 -12.35 -37.77
N PHE A 98 -7.76 -12.36 -38.57
CA PHE A 98 -8.33 -13.60 -39.06
C PHE A 98 -7.46 -14.28 -40.11
N ARG A 99 -6.89 -13.49 -41.03
CA ARG A 99 -5.88 -13.97 -41.98
C ARG A 99 -4.75 -14.68 -41.23
N ALA A 100 -4.27 -14.07 -40.15
CA ALA A 100 -3.23 -14.65 -39.31
C ALA A 100 -3.64 -16.00 -38.71
N ASP A 101 -4.82 -16.09 -38.07
CA ASP A 101 -5.34 -17.34 -37.48
C ASP A 101 -5.46 -18.47 -38.53
N ILE A 102 -5.89 -18.16 -39.77
CA ILE A 102 -5.99 -19.14 -40.87
C ILE A 102 -4.62 -19.57 -41.37
N GLN A 103 -3.73 -18.62 -41.63
CA GLN A 103 -2.36 -18.89 -42.08
C GLN A 103 -1.63 -19.80 -41.08
N SER A 104 -1.74 -19.52 -39.78
CA SER A 104 -1.16 -20.34 -38.72
C SER A 104 -1.75 -21.76 -38.70
N SER A 105 -3.06 -21.91 -38.90
CA SER A 105 -3.73 -23.23 -38.97
C SER A 105 -3.33 -24.05 -40.22
N VAL A 106 -3.16 -23.38 -41.36
CA VAL A 106 -2.72 -24.00 -42.62
C VAL A 106 -1.26 -24.47 -42.49
N ILE A 107 -0.38 -23.61 -41.96
CA ILE A 107 1.04 -23.95 -41.75
C ILE A 107 1.20 -25.07 -40.73
N GLN A 108 0.43 -25.07 -39.65
CA GLN A 108 0.43 -26.18 -38.68
C GLN A 108 0.12 -27.51 -39.37
N ARG A 109 -0.92 -27.53 -40.23
CA ARG A 109 -1.30 -28.76 -40.94
C ARG A 109 -0.28 -29.16 -42.00
N LEU A 110 0.28 -28.19 -42.74
CA LEU A 110 1.35 -28.44 -43.69
C LEU A 110 2.57 -29.03 -42.97
N ALA A 111 2.97 -28.47 -41.83
CA ALA A 111 4.09 -28.96 -41.05
C ALA A 111 3.87 -30.38 -40.51
N ALA A 112 2.63 -30.73 -40.17
CA ALA A 112 2.24 -32.08 -39.79
C ALA A 112 2.27 -33.11 -40.95
N LEU A 113 2.27 -32.66 -42.21
CA LEU A 113 2.32 -33.51 -43.41
C LEU A 113 3.73 -33.56 -44.02
N ASP A 114 4.35 -32.39 -44.21
CA ASP A 114 5.68 -32.18 -44.75
C ASP A 114 6.29 -30.88 -44.15
N PRO A 115 7.08 -30.99 -43.07
CA PRO A 115 7.64 -29.82 -42.41
C PRO A 115 8.72 -29.09 -43.22
N ARG A 116 9.41 -29.77 -44.14
CA ARG A 116 10.39 -29.12 -45.04
C ARG A 116 9.68 -28.21 -46.04
N TYR A 117 8.58 -28.70 -46.61
CA TYR A 117 7.76 -27.92 -47.51
C TYR A 117 7.10 -26.74 -46.78
N ALA A 118 6.54 -26.98 -45.59
CA ALA A 118 5.97 -25.91 -44.76
C ALA A 118 6.98 -24.79 -44.47
N LEU A 119 8.22 -25.14 -44.10
CA LEU A 119 9.29 -24.16 -43.89
C LEU A 119 9.62 -23.37 -45.16
N THR A 120 9.57 -24.02 -46.33
CA THR A 120 9.78 -23.35 -47.62
C THR A 120 8.67 -22.34 -47.91
N VAL A 121 7.41 -22.68 -47.60
CA VAL A 121 6.27 -21.77 -47.70
C VAL A 121 6.47 -20.56 -46.78
N VAL A 122 6.87 -20.78 -45.52
CA VAL A 122 7.12 -19.71 -44.55
C VAL A 122 8.28 -18.79 -44.98
N LYS A 123 9.38 -19.34 -45.50
CA LYS A 123 10.52 -18.53 -45.99
C LYS A 123 10.19 -17.69 -47.22
N ASN A 124 9.16 -18.06 -47.99
CA ASN A 124 8.68 -17.31 -49.14
C ASN A 124 7.58 -16.31 -48.76
N GLU A 125 7.17 -16.22 -47.48
CA GLU A 125 6.21 -15.23 -47.02
C GLU A 125 6.82 -13.83 -47.12
N THR A 126 6.07 -12.93 -47.77
CA THR A 126 6.48 -11.55 -48.05
C THR A 126 6.38 -10.64 -46.83
N ASP A 127 5.62 -11.04 -45.81
CA ASP A 127 5.53 -10.34 -44.53
C ASP A 127 6.55 -10.88 -43.53
N ASP A 128 7.75 -10.31 -43.54
CA ASP A 128 8.86 -10.67 -42.64
C ASP A 128 8.46 -10.62 -41.14
N SER A 129 7.47 -9.79 -40.77
CA SER A 129 7.04 -9.65 -39.38
C SER A 129 6.36 -10.90 -38.81
N ARG A 130 5.85 -11.78 -39.68
CA ARG A 130 5.14 -13.00 -39.30
C ARG A 130 5.98 -14.27 -39.39
N GLN A 131 7.13 -14.20 -40.05
CA GLN A 131 8.01 -15.36 -40.21
C GLN A 131 8.38 -16.02 -38.86
N PRO A 132 8.71 -15.28 -37.78
CA PRO A 132 8.97 -15.90 -36.47
C PRO A 132 7.80 -16.76 -35.96
N GLU A 133 6.58 -16.22 -35.94
CA GLU A 133 5.38 -16.95 -35.47
C GLU A 133 5.17 -18.26 -36.26
N LEU A 134 5.36 -18.19 -37.59
CA LEU A 134 5.15 -19.35 -38.46
C LEU A 134 6.29 -20.37 -38.37
N ILE A 135 7.54 -19.92 -38.20
CA ILE A 135 8.69 -20.80 -37.91
C ILE A 135 8.43 -21.57 -36.62
N GLU A 136 7.95 -20.90 -35.57
CA GLU A 136 7.61 -21.54 -34.30
C GLU A 136 6.64 -22.72 -34.51
N ILE A 137 5.56 -22.49 -35.26
CA ILE A 137 4.54 -23.52 -35.59
C ILE A 137 5.15 -24.69 -36.37
N VAL A 138 6.00 -24.41 -37.37
CA VAL A 138 6.65 -25.47 -38.17
C VAL A 138 7.52 -26.35 -37.28
N PHE A 139 8.39 -25.74 -36.47
CA PHE A 139 9.33 -26.49 -35.64
C PHE A 139 8.68 -27.20 -34.46
N ARG A 140 7.51 -26.71 -34.00
CA ARG A 140 6.66 -27.39 -33.02
C ARG A 140 6.27 -28.76 -33.56
N GLU A 141 5.60 -28.77 -34.70
CA GLU A 141 5.10 -30.01 -35.33
C GLU A 141 6.24 -30.90 -35.84
N TRP A 142 7.34 -30.30 -36.34
CA TRP A 142 8.49 -31.06 -36.81
C TRP A 142 9.20 -31.78 -35.66
N SER A 143 9.37 -31.13 -34.51
CA SER A 143 10.03 -31.74 -33.35
C SER A 143 9.32 -32.99 -32.83
N ILE A 144 7.98 -32.98 -32.89
CA ILE A 144 7.13 -34.13 -32.50
C ILE A 144 7.35 -35.31 -33.46
N GLN A 145 7.51 -35.03 -34.75
CA GLN A 145 7.70 -36.06 -35.77
C GLN A 145 9.13 -36.61 -35.81
N ASN A 146 10.13 -35.73 -35.80
CA ASN A 146 11.54 -36.08 -35.94
C ASN A 146 12.46 -34.97 -35.37
N LEU A 147 12.76 -35.07 -34.07
CA LEU A 147 13.61 -34.11 -33.36
C LEU A 147 14.99 -33.89 -34.01
N ASN A 148 15.70 -34.96 -34.36
CA ASN A 148 17.06 -34.85 -34.90
C ASN A 148 17.09 -34.09 -36.22
N GLU A 149 16.12 -34.36 -37.10
CA GLU A 149 16.02 -33.65 -38.37
C GLU A 149 15.62 -32.19 -38.17
N ALA A 150 14.67 -31.92 -37.26
CA ALA A 150 14.30 -30.55 -36.90
C ALA A 150 15.53 -29.76 -36.41
N LEU A 151 16.37 -30.32 -35.54
CA LEU A 151 17.59 -29.65 -35.05
C LEU A 151 18.59 -29.36 -36.18
N VAL A 152 18.82 -30.32 -37.09
CA VAL A 152 19.69 -30.13 -38.25
C VAL A 152 19.17 -28.99 -39.13
N VAL A 153 17.86 -28.92 -39.38
CA VAL A 153 17.30 -27.87 -40.23
C VAL A 153 17.26 -26.51 -39.51
N ALA A 154 16.99 -26.48 -38.20
CA ALA A 154 17.05 -25.26 -37.40
C ALA A 154 18.43 -24.59 -37.52
N SER A 155 19.51 -25.38 -37.51
CA SER A 155 20.90 -24.92 -37.66
C SER A 155 21.19 -24.18 -38.98
N SER A 156 20.33 -24.34 -39.98
CA SER A 156 20.47 -23.70 -41.30
C SER A 156 19.69 -22.38 -41.42
N LEU A 157 18.96 -21.99 -40.38
CA LEU A 157 18.27 -20.71 -40.32
C LEU A 157 19.24 -19.57 -39.99
N ASP A 158 18.79 -18.34 -40.17
CA ASP A 158 19.48 -17.19 -39.58
C ASP A 158 19.35 -17.21 -38.05
N GLN A 159 20.06 -16.31 -37.36
CA GLN A 159 20.10 -16.28 -35.91
C GLN A 159 18.68 -16.21 -35.30
N THR A 160 17.84 -15.30 -35.79
CA THR A 160 16.47 -15.13 -35.28
C THR A 160 15.61 -16.37 -35.53
N GLY A 161 15.67 -16.96 -36.73
CA GLY A 161 14.94 -18.19 -37.03
C GLY A 161 15.42 -19.38 -36.20
N LEU A 162 16.73 -19.51 -35.97
CA LEU A 162 17.33 -20.53 -35.12
C LEU A 162 16.82 -20.43 -33.68
N GLU A 163 16.83 -19.22 -33.10
CA GLU A 163 16.36 -18.98 -31.73
C GLU A 163 14.88 -19.35 -31.56
N VAL A 164 14.03 -18.94 -32.50
CA VAL A 164 12.60 -19.25 -32.49
C VAL A 164 12.33 -20.73 -32.69
N ALA A 165 13.04 -21.37 -33.62
CA ALA A 165 12.94 -22.80 -33.88
C ALA A 165 13.32 -23.61 -32.64
N LEU A 166 14.49 -23.32 -32.03
CA LEU A 166 14.94 -24.01 -30.83
C LEU A 166 13.98 -23.79 -29.65
N ARG A 167 13.47 -22.56 -29.48
CA ARG A 167 12.48 -22.28 -28.44
C ARG A 167 11.25 -23.17 -28.57
N SER A 168 10.70 -23.26 -29.78
CA SER A 168 9.55 -24.11 -30.06
C SER A 168 9.83 -25.58 -29.79
N ILE A 169 10.98 -26.09 -30.28
CA ILE A 169 11.38 -27.49 -30.11
C ILE A 169 11.41 -27.85 -28.62
N LEU A 170 12.13 -27.05 -27.83
CA LEU A 170 12.37 -27.29 -26.41
C LEU A 170 11.10 -27.11 -25.55
N GLN A 171 10.19 -26.19 -25.92
CA GLN A 171 8.90 -26.04 -25.23
C GLN A 171 7.90 -27.17 -25.55
N THR A 172 7.99 -27.76 -26.74
CA THR A 172 7.00 -28.74 -27.23
C THR A 172 7.29 -30.16 -26.73
N ARG A 173 8.56 -30.49 -26.51
CA ARG A 173 9.01 -31.84 -26.19
C ARG A 173 9.04 -32.05 -24.67
N ASP A 174 7.93 -32.52 -24.13
CA ASP A 174 7.77 -32.86 -22.71
C ASP A 174 8.49 -34.16 -22.31
N ASP A 175 8.94 -34.94 -23.29
CA ASP A 175 9.71 -36.17 -23.11
C ASP A 175 11.22 -35.96 -23.05
N LEU A 176 11.71 -34.73 -23.28
CA LEU A 176 13.11 -34.38 -23.08
C LEU A 176 13.38 -34.08 -21.61
N THR A 177 14.42 -34.72 -21.07
CA THR A 177 14.97 -34.38 -19.76
C THR A 177 15.61 -32.99 -19.79
N PHE A 178 15.81 -32.40 -18.61
CA PHE A 178 16.57 -31.16 -18.47
C PHE A 178 17.94 -31.23 -19.17
N SER A 179 18.68 -32.32 -18.93
CA SER A 179 20.04 -32.49 -19.45
C SER A 179 20.04 -32.56 -20.98
N GLU A 180 19.01 -33.17 -21.59
CA GLU A 180 18.88 -33.24 -23.04
C GLU A 180 18.50 -31.88 -23.64
N ASN A 181 17.54 -31.17 -23.04
CA ASN A 181 17.17 -29.81 -23.46
C ASN A 181 18.37 -28.85 -23.42
N ARG A 182 19.19 -28.94 -22.37
CA ARG A 182 20.42 -28.15 -22.22
C ARG A 182 21.48 -28.52 -23.25
N GLU A 183 21.73 -29.81 -23.44
CA GLU A 183 22.72 -30.28 -24.42
C GLU A 183 22.35 -29.84 -25.84
N ILE A 184 21.06 -29.88 -26.18
CA ILE A 184 20.54 -29.33 -27.43
C ILE A 184 20.84 -27.83 -27.52
N ALA A 185 20.49 -27.03 -26.52
CA ALA A 185 20.74 -25.58 -26.57
C ALA A 185 22.23 -25.23 -26.65
N ARG A 186 23.08 -26.00 -25.96
CA ARG A 186 24.55 -25.85 -25.99
C ARG A 186 25.15 -26.13 -27.36
N GLN A 187 24.61 -27.09 -28.12
CA GLN A 187 25.06 -27.38 -29.49
C GLN A 187 24.92 -26.17 -30.44
N PHE A 188 24.10 -25.19 -30.07
CA PHE A 188 23.82 -23.99 -30.87
C PHE A 188 24.31 -22.68 -30.22
N ASP A 189 25.14 -22.75 -29.17
CA ASP A 189 25.59 -21.58 -28.40
C ASP A 189 24.41 -20.70 -27.88
N LEU A 190 23.27 -21.34 -27.60
CA LEU A 190 22.02 -20.69 -27.18
C LEU A 190 21.56 -21.19 -25.81
N GLU A 191 22.51 -21.39 -24.89
CA GLU A 191 22.25 -21.94 -23.54
C GLU A 191 21.21 -21.11 -22.76
N TRP A 192 21.13 -19.79 -23.02
CA TRP A 192 20.11 -18.92 -22.44
C TRP A 192 18.66 -19.30 -22.81
N ILE A 193 18.44 -19.90 -24.00
CA ILE A 193 17.11 -20.37 -24.43
C ILE A 193 16.67 -21.57 -23.60
N ALA A 194 17.59 -22.50 -23.28
CA ALA A 194 17.28 -23.59 -22.36
C ALA A 194 16.80 -23.00 -21.03
N PHE A 195 17.53 -22.04 -20.47
CA PHE A 195 17.17 -21.39 -19.21
C PHE A 195 15.82 -20.66 -19.25
N GLU A 196 15.52 -19.93 -20.33
CA GLU A 196 14.21 -19.29 -20.50
C GLU A 196 13.08 -20.32 -20.48
N ILE A 197 13.25 -21.44 -21.17
CA ILE A 197 12.21 -22.48 -21.28
C ILE A 197 12.05 -23.23 -19.97
N LEU A 198 13.14 -23.43 -19.24
CA LEU A 198 13.11 -24.00 -17.90
C LEU A 198 12.33 -23.14 -16.91
N SER A 199 12.35 -21.82 -17.07
CA SER A 199 11.51 -20.91 -16.30
C SER A 199 10.01 -21.07 -16.59
N GLN A 200 9.66 -21.64 -17.74
CA GLN A 200 8.28 -21.80 -18.22
C GLN A 200 7.73 -23.22 -18.00
N LEU A 201 8.58 -24.25 -18.00
CA LEU A 201 8.19 -25.63 -17.74
C LEU A 201 7.86 -25.83 -16.25
N SER A 202 6.57 -25.77 -15.93
CA SER A 202 6.08 -25.91 -14.55
C SER A 202 6.16 -27.36 -14.03
N ASN A 203 6.71 -27.50 -12.83
CA ASN A 203 6.47 -28.57 -11.83
C ASN A 203 7.10 -29.96 -11.97
N SER A 204 7.79 -30.37 -13.06
CA SER A 204 8.17 -31.80 -13.19
C SER A 204 9.59 -32.18 -13.62
N THR A 205 10.54 -31.28 -13.85
CA THR A 205 11.72 -31.64 -14.67
C THR A 205 13.11 -31.48 -14.04
N PHE A 206 13.23 -31.05 -12.79
CA PHE A 206 14.54 -31.08 -12.12
C PHE A 206 14.70 -32.37 -11.32
N ASP A 207 15.33 -33.38 -11.92
CA ASP A 207 15.76 -34.58 -11.20
C ASP A 207 16.85 -34.23 -10.16
N ALA A 208 17.71 -33.25 -10.49
CA ALA A 208 18.83 -32.78 -9.67
C ALA A 208 18.92 -31.24 -9.59
N PRO A 209 17.93 -30.53 -9.00
CA PRO A 209 17.95 -29.06 -8.91
C PRO A 209 19.18 -28.51 -8.17
N ASP A 210 19.75 -29.25 -7.23
CA ASP A 210 21.01 -28.90 -6.55
C ASP A 210 22.18 -28.83 -7.54
N GLU A 211 22.42 -29.89 -8.30
CA GLU A 211 23.52 -29.94 -9.27
C GLU A 211 23.39 -28.82 -10.30
N GLU A 212 22.17 -28.56 -10.79
CA GLU A 212 21.93 -27.49 -11.74
C GLU A 212 22.08 -26.10 -11.13
N TRP A 213 21.71 -25.93 -9.87
CA TRP A 213 21.98 -24.70 -9.14
C TRP A 213 23.49 -24.43 -9.05
N TYR A 214 24.28 -25.42 -8.60
CA TYR A 214 25.74 -25.29 -8.51
C TYR A 214 26.37 -25.03 -9.88
N ARG A 215 25.90 -25.72 -10.93
CA ARG A 215 26.39 -25.50 -12.30
C ARG A 215 26.06 -24.09 -12.79
N PHE A 216 24.84 -23.60 -12.54
CA PHE A 216 24.43 -22.25 -12.93
C PHE A 216 25.29 -21.21 -12.22
N VAL A 217 25.45 -21.34 -10.91
CA VAL A 217 26.24 -20.42 -10.09
C VAL A 217 27.73 -20.44 -10.48
N ASN A 218 28.29 -21.60 -10.82
CA ASN A 218 29.67 -21.72 -11.31
C ASN A 218 29.86 -21.25 -12.76
N TYR A 219 28.80 -21.04 -13.53
CA TYR A 219 28.88 -20.53 -14.90
C TYR A 219 29.22 -19.03 -14.92
N PHE A 220 28.87 -18.31 -13.86
CA PHE A 220 29.13 -16.87 -13.74
C PHE A 220 30.39 -16.63 -12.91
N ASP A 221 31.47 -16.19 -13.56
CA ASP A 221 32.73 -15.82 -12.88
C ASP A 221 32.55 -14.62 -11.94
N GLU A 222 31.58 -13.73 -12.22
CA GLU A 222 31.24 -12.57 -11.40
C GLU A 222 29.72 -12.47 -11.21
N PHE A 223 29.27 -12.63 -9.96
CA PHE A 223 27.87 -12.54 -9.56
C PHE A 223 27.23 -11.15 -9.75
N ASN A 224 28.03 -10.11 -9.94
CA ASN A 224 27.54 -8.72 -9.96
C ASN A 224 26.83 -8.32 -11.26
N VAL A 225 26.69 -9.23 -12.23
CA VAL A 225 26.20 -8.90 -13.60
C VAL A 225 25.15 -9.90 -14.11
N LEU A 226 24.36 -10.54 -13.24
CA LEU A 226 23.24 -11.33 -13.74
C LEU A 226 22.20 -10.42 -14.41
N SER A 227 21.85 -10.76 -15.65
CA SER A 227 20.68 -10.22 -16.33
C SER A 227 19.39 -10.61 -15.61
N THR A 228 18.30 -9.89 -15.87
CA THR A 228 16.98 -10.20 -15.30
C THR A 228 16.52 -11.63 -15.61
N SER A 229 16.81 -12.14 -16.81
CA SER A 229 16.49 -13.52 -17.21
C SER A 229 17.31 -14.56 -16.45
N GLU A 230 18.58 -14.29 -16.21
CA GLU A 230 19.46 -15.20 -15.45
C GLU A 230 19.06 -15.24 -13.98
N LEU A 231 18.76 -14.08 -13.38
CA LEU A 231 18.24 -14.01 -12.03
C LEU A 231 16.91 -14.77 -11.89
N HIS A 232 16.02 -14.62 -12.88
CA HIS A 232 14.74 -15.33 -12.89
C HIS A 232 14.94 -16.85 -12.98
N THR A 233 15.85 -17.29 -13.84
CA THR A 233 16.21 -18.72 -13.97
C THR A 233 16.77 -19.26 -12.66
N LEU A 234 17.73 -18.58 -12.06
CA LEU A 234 18.30 -18.97 -10.77
C LEU A 234 17.22 -19.04 -9.69
N SER A 235 16.29 -18.10 -9.68
CA SER A 235 15.16 -18.07 -8.75
C SER A 235 14.24 -19.29 -8.92
N TYR A 236 14.00 -19.74 -10.16
CA TYR A 236 13.23 -20.97 -10.43
C TYR A 236 13.97 -22.24 -10.00
N ILE A 237 15.26 -22.38 -10.36
CA ILE A 237 16.06 -23.54 -9.95
C ILE A 237 16.08 -23.64 -8.42
N THR A 238 16.27 -22.51 -7.76
CA THR A 238 16.21 -22.38 -6.30
C THR A 238 14.86 -22.82 -5.73
N TYR A 239 13.77 -22.30 -6.30
CA TYR A 239 12.42 -22.67 -5.89
C TYR A 239 12.20 -24.18 -5.98
N PHE A 240 12.60 -24.82 -7.08
CA PHE A 240 12.48 -26.28 -7.23
C PHE A 240 13.39 -27.06 -6.28
N TRP A 241 14.59 -26.54 -6.00
CA TRP A 241 15.48 -27.14 -5.01
C TRP A 241 14.84 -27.13 -3.61
N ILE A 242 14.28 -25.99 -3.20
CA ILE A 242 13.55 -25.85 -1.93
C ILE A 242 12.32 -26.77 -1.89
N LEU A 243 11.58 -26.93 -3.00
CA LEU A 243 10.46 -27.88 -3.05
C LEU A 243 10.88 -29.34 -2.84
N ARG A 244 12.05 -29.74 -3.38
CA ARG A 244 12.55 -31.12 -3.30
C ARG A 244 13.11 -31.45 -1.92
N ASP A 245 13.99 -30.58 -1.42
CA ASP A 245 14.84 -30.86 -0.25
C ASP A 245 14.45 -30.05 1.00
N GLY A 246 13.48 -29.14 0.87
CA GLY A 246 13.05 -28.24 1.93
C GLY A 246 13.94 -27.00 2.07
N VAL A 247 13.67 -26.22 3.12
CA VAL A 247 14.34 -24.92 3.35
C VAL A 247 15.77 -25.03 3.85
N ALA A 248 16.23 -26.23 4.23
CA ALA A 248 17.63 -26.46 4.60
C ALA A 248 18.60 -26.11 3.46
N VAL A 249 18.12 -26.13 2.21
CA VAL A 249 18.84 -25.68 1.03
C VAL A 249 19.29 -24.23 1.13
N VAL A 250 18.52 -23.37 1.80
CA VAL A 250 18.86 -21.94 1.95
C VAL A 250 20.22 -21.78 2.62
N ASP A 251 20.58 -22.67 3.54
CA ASP A 251 21.88 -22.67 4.22
C ASP A 251 23.00 -22.91 3.20
N SER A 252 22.87 -23.95 2.38
CA SER A 252 23.84 -24.29 1.33
C SER A 252 23.98 -23.17 0.29
N MET A 253 22.89 -22.52 -0.08
CA MET A 253 22.91 -21.39 -1.02
C MET A 253 23.65 -20.19 -0.44
N MET A 254 23.40 -19.88 0.83
CA MET A 254 23.98 -18.72 1.50
C MET A 254 25.46 -18.90 1.85
N GLU A 255 25.97 -20.13 1.85
CA GLU A 255 27.40 -20.40 1.93
C GLU A 255 28.15 -20.04 0.64
N ILE A 256 27.45 -20.02 -0.51
CA ILE A 256 28.06 -19.89 -1.84
C ILE A 256 27.81 -18.50 -2.42
N LEU A 257 26.59 -17.98 -2.25
CA LEU A 257 26.22 -16.68 -2.74
C LEU A 257 26.81 -15.58 -1.84
N PRO A 258 27.35 -14.50 -2.41
CA PRO A 258 27.64 -13.29 -1.65
C PRO A 258 26.40 -12.82 -0.87
N ALA A 259 26.59 -12.27 0.33
CA ALA A 259 25.47 -11.86 1.19
C ALA A 259 24.56 -10.80 0.55
N ASP A 260 25.09 -10.01 -0.39
CA ASP A 260 24.41 -9.00 -1.19
C ASP A 260 23.79 -9.54 -2.49
N PHE A 261 24.10 -10.78 -2.87
CA PHE A 261 23.68 -11.36 -4.14
C PHE A 261 22.26 -11.95 -4.13
N LEU A 262 21.76 -12.39 -2.96
CA LEU A 262 20.32 -12.64 -2.83
C LEU A 262 19.58 -11.31 -2.90
N SER A 263 19.38 -10.83 -4.12
CA SER A 263 18.59 -9.64 -4.36
C SER A 263 17.21 -9.84 -3.76
N LYS A 264 16.67 -8.75 -3.21
CA LYS A 264 15.29 -8.66 -2.74
C LYS A 264 14.32 -9.31 -3.75
N SER A 265 14.52 -9.09 -5.05
CA SER A 265 13.70 -9.66 -6.13
C SER A 265 13.73 -11.19 -6.24
N MET A 266 14.89 -11.84 -6.06
CA MET A 266 14.96 -13.32 -6.08
C MET A 266 14.24 -13.91 -4.86
N ILE A 267 14.46 -13.32 -3.68
CA ILE A 267 13.81 -13.75 -2.46
C ILE A 267 12.29 -13.58 -2.58
N GLU A 268 11.82 -12.40 -3.02
CA GLU A 268 10.41 -12.11 -3.28
C GLU A 268 9.80 -13.13 -4.24
N PHE A 269 10.48 -13.41 -5.35
CA PHE A 269 10.01 -14.39 -6.33
C PHE A 269 9.83 -15.78 -5.70
N ILE A 270 10.85 -16.27 -4.99
CA ILE A 270 10.81 -17.59 -4.35
C ILE A 270 9.70 -17.63 -3.31
N ALA A 271 9.60 -16.61 -2.46
CA ALA A 271 8.58 -16.52 -1.42
C ALA A 271 7.17 -16.54 -2.03
N HIS A 272 6.91 -15.75 -3.09
CA HIS A 272 5.62 -15.74 -3.79
C HIS A 272 5.29 -17.09 -4.47
N LYS A 273 6.28 -17.74 -5.10
CA LYS A 273 6.10 -19.06 -5.71
C LYS A 273 5.85 -20.14 -4.66
N LEU A 274 6.58 -20.12 -3.54
CA LEU A 274 6.32 -21.02 -2.42
C LEU A 274 4.94 -20.76 -1.83
N LEU A 275 4.54 -19.50 -1.67
CA LEU A 275 3.24 -19.16 -1.09
C LEU A 275 2.08 -19.68 -1.93
N SER A 276 2.14 -19.53 -3.26
CA SER A 276 1.10 -20.01 -4.18
C SER A 276 0.98 -21.54 -4.25
N ASN A 277 2.00 -22.29 -3.81
CA ASN A 277 2.03 -23.75 -3.93
C ASN A 277 2.04 -24.50 -2.58
N GLN A 278 2.83 -24.04 -1.61
CA GLN A 278 3.07 -24.65 -0.30
C GLN A 278 3.34 -23.58 0.79
N ALA A 279 2.27 -23.08 1.38
CA ALA A 279 2.31 -21.97 2.32
C ALA A 279 3.17 -22.22 3.59
N GLU A 280 3.19 -23.47 4.09
CA GLU A 280 4.08 -23.87 5.19
C GLU A 280 5.56 -23.73 4.81
N LEU A 281 5.92 -24.12 3.59
CA LEU A 281 7.28 -24.04 3.08
C LEU A 281 7.71 -22.59 2.88
N ALA A 282 6.81 -21.71 2.45
CA ALA A 282 7.03 -20.27 2.37
C ALA A 282 7.34 -19.66 3.76
N THR A 283 6.61 -20.08 4.80
CA THR A 283 6.86 -19.60 6.17
C THR A 283 8.21 -20.07 6.70
N ASN A 284 8.54 -21.34 6.46
CA ASN A 284 9.83 -21.91 6.86
C ASN A 284 10.98 -21.24 6.07
N PHE A 285 10.74 -20.84 4.83
CA PHE A 285 11.71 -20.11 4.00
C PHE A 285 11.97 -18.72 4.57
N LEU A 286 10.93 -17.95 4.94
CA LEU A 286 11.10 -16.69 5.64
C LEU A 286 11.86 -16.86 6.96
N ALA A 287 11.51 -17.85 7.76
CA ALA A 287 12.21 -18.13 9.03
C ALA A 287 13.71 -18.40 8.80
N ALA A 288 14.07 -19.09 7.71
CA ALA A 288 15.47 -19.34 7.33
C ALA A 288 16.23 -18.07 6.89
N LEU A 289 15.54 -16.97 6.58
CA LEU A 289 16.15 -15.71 6.15
C LEU A 289 16.37 -14.71 7.30
N ILE A 290 15.69 -14.86 8.45
CA ILE A 290 15.62 -13.84 9.52
C ILE A 290 16.99 -13.33 10.01
N ASN A 291 18.01 -14.20 10.02
CA ASN A 291 19.36 -13.87 10.48
C ASN A 291 20.37 -13.71 9.32
N ARG A 292 19.88 -13.66 8.08
CA ARG A 292 20.71 -13.73 6.86
C ARG A 292 20.53 -12.54 5.93
N VAL A 293 19.44 -11.81 6.06
CA VAL A 293 19.19 -10.56 5.34
C VAL A 293 19.13 -9.41 6.32
N ASP A 294 19.28 -8.19 5.81
CA ASP A 294 19.05 -6.97 6.60
C ASP A 294 17.66 -7.00 7.25
N GLU A 295 17.57 -6.54 8.49
CA GLU A 295 16.34 -6.58 9.29
C GLU A 295 15.18 -5.89 8.57
N LYS A 296 15.42 -4.72 7.97
CA LYS A 296 14.39 -4.01 7.23
C LYS A 296 13.97 -4.76 5.96
N CYS A 297 14.91 -5.37 5.25
CA CYS A 297 14.61 -6.20 4.08
C CYS A 297 13.72 -7.40 4.44
N TYR A 298 14.01 -8.06 5.58
CA TYR A 298 13.16 -9.13 6.10
C TYR A 298 11.75 -8.64 6.43
N GLU A 299 11.65 -7.50 7.11
CA GLU A 299 10.36 -6.92 7.52
C GLU A 299 9.50 -6.53 6.32
N ASP A 300 10.06 -5.83 5.33
CA ASP A 300 9.38 -5.45 4.09
C ASP A 300 8.86 -6.70 3.34
N LEU A 301 9.72 -7.72 3.18
CA LEU A 301 9.38 -8.95 2.48
C LEU A 301 8.28 -9.74 3.20
N ALA A 302 8.41 -9.87 4.52
CA ALA A 302 7.41 -10.56 5.31
C ALA A 302 6.07 -9.83 5.22
N LEU A 303 6.05 -8.49 5.33
CA LEU A 303 4.83 -7.70 5.19
C LEU A 303 4.14 -7.94 3.83
N GLU A 304 4.87 -7.83 2.73
CA GLU A 304 4.34 -8.05 1.38
C GLU A 304 3.81 -9.48 1.19
N LEU A 305 4.55 -10.48 1.68
CA LEU A 305 4.14 -11.87 1.58
C LEU A 305 2.88 -12.15 2.41
N PHE A 306 2.84 -11.68 3.66
CA PHE A 306 1.70 -11.87 4.55
C PHE A 306 0.48 -11.08 4.08
N GLU A 307 0.65 -9.92 3.45
CA GLU A 307 -0.44 -9.19 2.81
C GLU A 307 -1.04 -10.00 1.65
N SER A 308 -0.19 -10.50 0.74
CA SER A 308 -0.62 -11.37 -0.37
C SER A 308 -1.33 -12.63 0.14
N TRP A 309 -0.81 -13.22 1.22
CA TRP A 309 -1.38 -14.39 1.87
C TRP A 309 -2.73 -14.08 2.54
N ALA A 310 -2.83 -12.97 3.28
CA ALA A 310 -4.02 -12.55 4.00
C ALA A 310 -5.24 -12.44 3.08
N ARG A 311 -5.04 -11.93 1.86
CA ARG A 311 -6.09 -11.80 0.84
C ARG A 311 -6.63 -13.14 0.34
N SER A 312 -5.81 -14.19 0.35
CA SER A 312 -6.19 -15.51 -0.19
C SER A 312 -6.56 -16.52 0.90
N TRP A 313 -5.79 -16.55 1.99
CA TRP A 313 -5.89 -17.53 3.08
C TRP A 313 -5.56 -16.91 4.46
N PRO A 314 -6.45 -16.06 4.99
CA PRO A 314 -6.17 -15.24 6.16
C PRO A 314 -5.86 -16.00 7.46
N VAL A 315 -6.56 -17.12 7.71
CA VAL A 315 -6.33 -17.93 8.92
C VAL A 315 -4.93 -18.54 8.90
N LEU A 316 -4.51 -19.09 7.76
CA LEU A 316 -3.17 -19.65 7.58
C LEU A 316 -2.10 -18.56 7.68
N ALA A 317 -2.35 -17.37 7.15
CA ALA A 317 -1.45 -16.23 7.30
C ALA A 317 -1.25 -15.88 8.78
N LEU A 318 -2.32 -15.76 9.57
CA LEU A 318 -2.24 -15.50 11.02
C LEU A 318 -1.50 -16.62 11.76
N GLU A 319 -1.82 -17.89 11.50
CA GLU A 319 -1.10 -19.02 12.10
C GLU A 319 0.39 -18.99 11.77
N ALA A 320 0.75 -18.64 10.54
CA ALA A 320 2.14 -18.55 10.12
C ALA A 320 2.91 -17.41 10.81
N THR A 321 2.25 -16.28 11.15
CA THR A 321 2.92 -15.24 11.96
C THR A 321 3.39 -15.77 13.31
N MET A 322 2.74 -16.79 13.88
CA MET A 322 3.14 -17.37 15.17
C MET A 322 4.53 -18.02 15.15
N LYS A 323 5.05 -18.34 13.96
CA LYS A 323 6.41 -18.87 13.76
C LYS A 323 7.49 -17.78 13.74
N ILE A 324 7.13 -16.49 13.68
CA ILE A 324 8.09 -15.38 13.64
C ILE A 324 8.59 -15.06 15.04
N GLU A 325 9.86 -15.34 15.35
CA GLU A 325 10.42 -15.19 16.71
C GLU A 325 10.34 -13.77 17.28
N LYS A 326 10.49 -12.74 16.44
CA LYS A 326 10.43 -11.32 16.86
C LYS A 326 9.00 -10.92 17.26
N GLN A 327 8.75 -10.83 18.56
CA GLN A 327 7.41 -10.59 19.11
C GLN A 327 6.77 -9.27 18.66
N LEU A 328 7.52 -8.16 18.60
CA LEU A 328 7.00 -6.86 18.17
C LEU A 328 6.56 -6.90 16.71
N PHE A 329 7.46 -7.29 15.81
CA PHE A 329 7.17 -7.43 14.38
C PHE A 329 6.04 -8.43 14.09
N ARG A 330 6.00 -9.55 14.84
CA ARG A 330 4.88 -10.50 14.79
C ARG A 330 3.55 -9.82 15.05
N ARG A 331 3.47 -9.00 16.11
CA ARG A 331 2.22 -8.32 16.49
C ARG A 331 1.80 -7.29 15.44
N GLU A 332 2.76 -6.59 14.83
CA GLU A 332 2.50 -5.66 13.73
C GLU A 332 1.95 -6.38 12.50
N LEU A 333 2.57 -7.49 12.08
CA LEU A 333 2.05 -8.32 10.98
C LEU A 333 0.65 -8.85 11.28
N GLN A 334 0.40 -9.32 12.50
CA GLN A 334 -0.93 -9.79 12.90
C GLN A 334 -1.97 -8.68 12.82
N ALA A 335 -1.64 -7.48 13.32
CA ALA A 335 -2.52 -6.31 13.22
C ALA A 335 -2.81 -5.99 11.75
N HIS A 336 -1.78 -5.96 10.90
CA HIS A 336 -1.93 -5.68 9.48
C HIS A 336 -2.78 -6.71 8.73
N ILE A 337 -2.58 -8.01 8.99
CA ILE A 337 -3.42 -9.07 8.40
C ILE A 337 -4.88 -8.93 8.85
N LEU A 338 -5.11 -8.62 10.13
CA LEU A 338 -6.46 -8.38 10.65
C LEU A 338 -7.08 -7.12 10.04
N GLU A 339 -6.29 -6.09 9.73
CA GLU A 339 -6.76 -4.86 9.07
C GLU A 339 -7.21 -5.18 7.63
N ILE A 340 -6.42 -5.95 6.88
CA ILE A 340 -6.80 -6.42 5.53
C ILE A 340 -8.13 -7.19 5.58
N LEU A 341 -8.28 -8.07 6.57
CA LEU A 341 -9.52 -8.83 6.78
C LEU A 341 -10.72 -7.94 7.08
N ALA A 342 -10.54 -6.97 7.98
CA ALA A 342 -11.59 -6.05 8.35
C ALA A 342 -12.00 -5.12 7.19
N GLN A 343 -11.06 -4.78 6.30
CA GLN A 343 -11.33 -3.97 5.10
C GLN A 343 -12.16 -4.71 4.05
N ASP A 344 -12.00 -6.02 3.92
CA ASP A 344 -12.76 -6.84 2.95
C ASP A 344 -14.19 -7.11 3.44
N ASP A 345 -14.34 -7.58 4.69
CA ASP A 345 -15.64 -7.77 5.34
C ASP A 345 -15.51 -7.66 6.87
N GLU A 346 -15.90 -6.49 7.41
CA GLU A 346 -15.86 -6.19 8.84
C GLU A 346 -16.68 -7.20 9.68
N PHE A 347 -17.81 -7.69 9.16
CA PHE A 347 -18.66 -8.62 9.90
C PHE A 347 -18.09 -10.04 9.89
N ASP A 348 -17.45 -10.42 8.80
CA ASP A 348 -16.76 -11.71 8.67
C ASP A 348 -15.58 -11.81 9.65
N LEU A 349 -14.80 -10.73 9.84
CA LEU A 349 -13.72 -10.74 10.84
C LEU A 349 -14.27 -11.06 12.23
N LEU A 350 -15.37 -10.42 12.65
CA LEU A 350 -15.94 -10.65 13.97
C LEU A 350 -16.53 -12.07 14.13
N ALA A 351 -17.16 -12.61 13.08
CA ALA A 351 -17.61 -14.00 13.07
C ALA A 351 -16.41 -14.97 13.23
N ARG A 352 -15.27 -14.62 12.64
CA ARG A 352 -14.03 -15.40 12.68
C ARG A 352 -13.23 -15.24 13.97
N VAL A 353 -13.46 -14.22 14.80
CA VAL A 353 -12.75 -14.06 16.09
C VAL A 353 -12.78 -15.35 16.91
N SER A 354 -13.90 -16.08 16.91
CA SER A 354 -14.05 -17.34 17.66
C SER A 354 -13.16 -18.49 17.18
N ILE A 355 -12.72 -18.48 15.92
CA ILE A 355 -11.81 -19.49 15.34
C ILE A 355 -10.34 -19.06 15.37
N LEU A 356 -10.07 -17.80 15.71
CA LEU A 356 -8.69 -17.32 15.87
C LEU A 356 -8.06 -17.89 17.15
N PRO A 357 -6.73 -17.99 17.21
CA PRO A 357 -5.99 -18.20 18.45
C PRO A 357 -6.43 -17.23 19.56
N ALA A 358 -6.56 -17.70 20.80
CA ALA A 358 -7.14 -16.95 21.91
C ALA A 358 -6.38 -15.65 22.24
N ASP A 359 -5.06 -15.64 22.04
CA ASP A 359 -4.20 -14.47 22.18
C ASP A 359 -4.47 -13.39 21.13
N LEU A 360 -5.04 -13.76 19.98
CA LEU A 360 -5.44 -12.83 18.91
C LEU A 360 -6.86 -12.30 19.07
N HIS A 361 -7.69 -12.84 19.97
CA HIS A 361 -9.07 -12.35 20.15
C HIS A 361 -9.09 -10.88 20.57
N GLY A 362 -8.16 -10.51 21.45
CA GLY A 362 -7.94 -9.11 21.81
C GLY A 362 -7.63 -8.28 20.57
N LEU A 363 -6.52 -8.57 19.90
CA LEU A 363 -6.09 -7.80 18.74
C LEU A 363 -7.15 -7.71 17.62
N ALA A 364 -7.80 -8.83 17.29
CA ALA A 364 -8.84 -8.89 16.26
C ALA A 364 -10.05 -8.02 16.58
N VAL A 365 -10.50 -7.99 17.85
CA VAL A 365 -11.57 -7.09 18.27
C VAL A 365 -11.11 -5.63 18.22
N GLU A 366 -9.87 -5.32 18.59
CA GLU A 366 -9.32 -3.96 18.48
C GLU A 366 -9.27 -3.46 17.03
N VAL A 367 -8.75 -4.30 16.13
CA VAL A 367 -8.66 -4.00 14.70
C VAL A 367 -10.04 -3.91 14.06
N TYR A 368 -10.94 -4.85 14.35
CA TYR A 368 -12.33 -4.79 13.92
C TYR A 368 -12.98 -3.46 14.30
N LEU A 369 -12.84 -3.03 15.56
CA LEU A 369 -13.47 -1.80 16.03
C LEU A 369 -12.81 -0.57 15.40
N SER A 370 -11.49 -0.59 15.20
CA SER A 370 -10.77 0.46 14.48
C SER A 370 -11.30 0.62 13.05
N GLU A 371 -11.46 -0.47 12.29
CA GLU A 371 -11.95 -0.41 10.91
C GLU A 371 -13.46 -0.16 10.83
N ALA A 372 -14.26 -0.83 11.65
CA ALA A 372 -15.71 -0.68 11.65
C ALA A 372 -16.14 0.74 12.06
N THR A 373 -15.36 1.43 12.92
CA THR A 373 -15.62 2.86 13.19
C THR A 373 -15.37 3.76 11.99
N LYS A 374 -14.51 3.34 11.04
CA LYS A 374 -14.33 3.98 9.73
C LYS A 374 -15.39 3.55 8.71
N VAL A 375 -16.37 2.72 9.02
CA VAL A 375 -17.43 2.38 8.06
C VAL A 375 -18.79 2.71 8.65
N SER A 376 -19.11 2.12 9.81
CA SER A 376 -20.36 2.32 10.53
C SER A 376 -20.11 2.44 12.04
N PRO A 377 -19.76 3.64 12.53
CA PRO A 377 -19.61 3.87 13.98
C PRO A 377 -20.90 3.58 14.76
N GLU A 378 -22.07 3.73 14.15
CA GLU A 378 -23.37 3.31 14.70
C GLU A 378 -23.36 1.83 15.11
N ASN A 379 -22.93 0.94 14.21
CA ASN A 379 -22.92 -0.50 14.45
C ASN A 379 -21.94 -0.89 15.56
N VAL A 380 -20.80 -0.19 15.63
CA VAL A 380 -19.81 -0.39 16.69
C VAL A 380 -20.35 0.01 18.05
N SER A 381 -21.09 1.12 18.11
CA SER A 381 -21.63 1.63 19.38
C SER A 381 -22.54 0.62 20.09
N ILE A 382 -23.37 -0.09 19.32
CA ILE A 382 -24.29 -1.13 19.84
C ILE A 382 -23.52 -2.26 20.54
N ARG A 383 -22.29 -2.55 20.11
CA ARG A 383 -21.46 -3.66 20.61
C ARG A 383 -20.52 -3.25 21.74
N LEU A 384 -20.38 -1.96 22.07
CA LEU A 384 -19.51 -1.51 23.16
C LEU A 384 -19.91 -2.12 24.51
N ALA A 385 -21.20 -2.37 24.71
CA ALA A 385 -21.72 -2.99 25.93
C ALA A 385 -21.17 -4.41 26.15
N ASP A 386 -20.82 -5.13 25.07
CA ASP A 386 -20.34 -6.51 25.09
C ASP A 386 -18.87 -6.62 25.54
N ILE A 387 -18.11 -5.51 25.53
CA ILE A 387 -16.69 -5.49 25.90
C ILE A 387 -16.55 -5.44 27.42
N VAL A 388 -16.30 -6.57 28.07
CA VAL A 388 -16.24 -6.68 29.54
C VAL A 388 -15.14 -5.81 30.17
N ASP A 389 -14.00 -5.66 29.49
CA ASP A 389 -12.87 -4.87 29.96
C ASP A 389 -13.18 -3.36 29.86
N ILE A 390 -13.17 -2.67 31.01
CA ILE A 390 -13.60 -1.28 31.14
C ILE A 390 -12.62 -0.34 30.43
N GLU A 391 -11.31 -0.47 30.65
CA GLU A 391 -10.30 0.42 30.06
C GLU A 391 -10.27 0.30 28.54
N ARG A 392 -10.39 -0.94 28.05
CA ARG A 392 -10.49 -1.25 26.63
C ARG A 392 -11.76 -0.65 26.03
N ARG A 393 -12.90 -0.84 26.69
CA ARG A 393 -14.18 -0.23 26.28
C ARG A 393 -14.07 1.29 26.19
N THR A 394 -13.42 1.95 27.14
CA THR A 394 -13.19 3.41 27.12
C THR A 394 -12.39 3.84 25.89
N ARG A 395 -11.22 3.23 25.64
CA ARG A 395 -10.38 3.59 24.49
C ARG A 395 -11.09 3.39 23.15
N ILE A 396 -11.88 2.32 23.04
CA ILE A 396 -12.67 2.05 21.85
C ILE A 396 -13.78 3.09 21.70
N ALA A 397 -14.51 3.40 22.78
CA ALA A 397 -15.55 4.42 22.74
C ALA A 397 -15.00 5.79 22.34
N GLU A 398 -13.81 6.16 22.82
CA GLU A 398 -13.11 7.39 22.42
C GLU A 398 -12.76 7.40 20.93
N SER A 399 -12.25 6.27 20.41
CA SER A 399 -11.99 6.11 18.97
C SER A 399 -13.28 6.21 18.12
N VAL A 400 -14.37 5.57 18.57
CA VAL A 400 -15.70 5.67 17.94
C VAL A 400 -16.16 7.13 17.92
N ALA A 401 -16.07 7.83 19.05
CA ALA A 401 -16.48 9.23 19.17
C ALA A 401 -15.66 10.11 18.21
N ALA A 402 -14.33 9.94 18.16
CA ALA A 402 -13.46 10.70 17.26
C ALA A 402 -13.82 10.46 15.79
N ASN A 403 -13.92 9.19 15.37
CA ASN A 403 -14.19 8.82 13.98
C ASN A 403 -15.61 9.20 13.54
N TRP A 404 -16.59 9.05 14.42
CA TRP A 404 -17.97 9.43 14.13
C TRP A 404 -18.14 10.95 14.10
N ALA A 405 -17.51 11.68 15.03
CA ALA A 405 -17.50 13.15 15.02
C ALA A 405 -16.92 13.72 13.72
N ASN A 406 -15.90 13.04 13.17
CA ASN A 406 -15.31 13.36 11.86
C ASN A 406 -16.26 13.12 10.67
N ARG A 407 -17.42 12.51 10.87
CA ARG A 407 -18.41 12.26 9.81
C ARG A 407 -19.73 12.96 10.07
N ASP A 408 -20.31 12.71 11.24
CA ASP A 408 -21.62 13.16 11.66
C ASP A 408 -21.59 13.47 13.16
N ILE A 409 -21.21 14.72 13.46
CA ILE A 409 -21.09 15.18 14.84
C ILE A 409 -22.43 15.16 15.58
N GLN A 410 -23.55 15.46 14.90
CA GLN A 410 -24.84 15.50 15.56
C GLN A 410 -25.22 14.11 16.07
N LYS A 411 -25.09 13.08 15.22
CA LYS A 411 -25.31 11.70 15.66
C LYS A 411 -24.34 11.26 16.74
N THR A 412 -23.08 11.71 16.68
CA THR A 412 -22.09 11.40 17.71
C THR A 412 -22.50 11.97 19.07
N LEU A 413 -22.93 13.24 19.11
CA LEU A 413 -23.42 13.89 20.32
C LEU A 413 -24.71 13.23 20.83
N ASP A 414 -25.65 12.94 19.94
CA ASP A 414 -26.90 12.24 20.27
C ASP A 414 -26.59 10.87 20.89
N TRP A 415 -25.66 10.11 20.31
CA TRP A 415 -25.20 8.83 20.85
C TRP A 415 -24.59 8.97 22.24
N ILE A 416 -23.62 9.89 22.43
CA ILE A 416 -22.96 10.12 23.73
C ILE A 416 -23.97 10.52 24.83
N GLN A 417 -25.01 11.27 24.45
CA GLN A 417 -26.06 11.71 25.37
C GLN A 417 -27.07 10.62 25.70
N THR A 418 -27.45 9.79 24.72
CA THR A 418 -28.56 8.82 24.85
C THR A 418 -28.11 7.41 25.25
N ASP A 419 -26.90 7.00 24.88
CA ASP A 419 -26.42 5.64 25.14
C ASP A 419 -25.92 5.48 26.59
N SER A 420 -26.60 4.61 27.33
CA SER A 420 -26.25 4.29 28.72
C SER A 420 -24.92 3.55 28.88
N SER A 421 -24.46 2.85 27.83
CA SER A 421 -23.22 2.04 27.85
C SER A 421 -21.96 2.89 27.99
N VAL A 422 -22.04 4.18 27.59
CA VAL A 422 -20.95 5.15 27.67
C VAL A 422 -21.13 6.21 28.75
N SER A 423 -22.19 6.11 29.55
CA SER A 423 -22.51 7.09 30.61
C SER A 423 -21.34 7.38 31.56
N ARG A 424 -20.50 6.39 31.85
CA ARG A 424 -19.31 6.52 32.72
C ARG A 424 -18.15 7.30 32.09
N PHE A 425 -18.13 7.43 30.77
CA PHE A 425 -17.05 8.08 30.01
C PHE A 425 -17.55 9.28 29.22
N ARG A 426 -18.80 9.70 29.46
CA ARG A 426 -19.49 10.74 28.68
C ARG A 426 -18.67 12.00 28.54
N GLU A 427 -18.01 12.44 29.62
CA GLU A 427 -17.21 13.66 29.60
C GLU A 427 -16.01 13.55 28.67
N ASN A 428 -15.24 12.46 28.73
CA ASN A 428 -14.13 12.20 27.81
C ASN A 428 -14.61 12.13 26.35
N LEU A 429 -15.73 11.46 26.10
CA LEU A 429 -16.27 11.33 24.73
C LEU A 429 -16.75 12.67 24.17
N LEU A 430 -17.41 13.49 25.00
CA LEU A 430 -17.79 14.85 24.62
C LEU A 430 -16.55 15.70 24.34
N GLU A 431 -15.51 15.59 25.16
CA GLU A 431 -14.25 16.29 24.94
C GLU A 431 -13.64 15.90 23.58
N THR A 432 -13.53 14.60 23.29
CA THR A 432 -13.03 14.07 22.02
C THR A 432 -13.86 14.53 20.82
N ALA A 433 -15.19 14.47 20.93
CA ALA A 433 -16.09 14.92 19.88
C ALA A 433 -15.98 16.44 19.62
N LEU A 434 -15.83 17.24 20.68
CA LEU A 434 -15.65 18.69 20.59
C LEU A 434 -14.31 19.06 19.96
N LYS A 435 -13.22 18.37 20.29
CA LYS A 435 -11.90 18.58 19.66
C LYS A 435 -11.97 18.31 18.15
N ALA A 436 -12.55 17.17 17.75
CA ALA A 436 -12.77 16.85 16.35
C ALA A 436 -13.66 17.89 15.64
N LEU A 437 -14.70 18.39 16.31
CA LEU A 437 -15.57 19.42 15.76
C LEU A 437 -14.85 20.77 15.64
N ALA A 438 -14.01 21.13 16.60
CA ALA A 438 -13.28 22.40 16.63
C ALA A 438 -12.44 22.57 15.36
N VAL A 439 -11.68 21.54 14.97
CA VAL A 439 -10.83 21.57 13.77
C VAL A 439 -11.63 21.71 12.47
N ARG A 440 -12.86 21.17 12.41
CA ARG A 440 -13.66 21.11 11.17
C ARG A 440 -14.66 22.25 11.02
N ASN A 441 -15.34 22.60 12.12
CA ASN A 441 -16.37 23.62 12.17
C ASN A 441 -16.29 24.36 13.50
N PRO A 442 -15.34 25.31 13.61
CA PRO A 442 -15.05 26.02 14.85
C PRO A 442 -16.30 26.70 15.45
N ASP A 443 -17.10 27.40 14.65
CA ASP A 443 -18.30 28.09 15.13
C ASP A 443 -19.35 27.12 15.69
N LEU A 444 -19.56 25.97 15.03
CA LEU A 444 -20.47 24.94 15.53
C LEU A 444 -19.92 24.28 16.81
N ALA A 445 -18.60 24.07 16.90
CA ALA A 445 -17.95 23.53 18.09
C ALA A 445 -18.19 24.43 19.30
N LEU A 446 -17.94 25.74 19.14
CA LEU A 446 -18.16 26.72 20.19
C LEU A 446 -19.64 26.79 20.56
N LYS A 447 -20.54 26.86 19.57
CA LYS A 447 -21.98 26.85 19.83
C LYS A 447 -22.41 25.62 20.63
N THR A 448 -21.93 24.44 20.25
CA THR A 448 -22.22 23.18 20.96
C THR A 448 -21.68 23.23 22.39
N ALA A 449 -20.44 23.68 22.59
CA ALA A 449 -19.85 23.86 23.91
C ALA A 449 -20.64 24.85 24.80
N LEU A 450 -21.20 25.90 24.20
CA LEU A 450 -22.08 26.88 24.84
C LEU A 450 -23.48 26.36 25.16
N GLU A 451 -23.89 25.22 24.61
CA GLU A 451 -25.19 24.58 24.91
C GLU A 451 -25.04 23.45 25.95
N LEU A 452 -23.84 22.88 26.08
CA LEU A 452 -23.53 21.87 27.08
C LEU A 452 -23.53 22.45 28.51
N PRO A 453 -23.93 21.64 29.52
CA PRO A 453 -23.83 22.03 30.92
C PRO A 453 -22.41 22.40 31.29
N LEU A 454 -22.24 23.41 32.16
CA LEU A 454 -20.93 23.78 32.68
C LEU A 454 -20.30 22.57 33.35
N ASN A 455 -19.15 22.13 32.83
CA ASN A 455 -18.28 21.21 33.55
C ASN A 455 -17.57 22.02 34.64
N THR A 456 -17.70 21.59 35.90
CA THR A 456 -17.03 22.24 37.03
C THR A 456 -15.54 21.89 37.11
N GLU A 457 -15.10 20.90 36.34
CA GLU A 457 -13.70 20.52 36.19
C GLU A 457 -13.15 21.12 34.89
N ASN A 458 -11.98 21.78 34.96
CA ASN A 458 -11.26 22.44 33.84
C ASN A 458 -11.86 23.76 33.30
N LEU A 459 -11.30 24.24 32.17
CA LEU A 459 -11.73 25.44 31.43
C LEU A 459 -13.19 25.38 30.93
N GLY A 460 -13.92 24.29 31.18
CA GLY A 460 -15.19 23.98 30.54
C GLY A 460 -15.03 23.62 29.06
N TRP A 461 -16.13 23.19 28.43
CA TRP A 461 -16.17 22.75 27.03
C TRP A 461 -15.69 23.82 26.04
N GLU A 462 -15.96 25.09 26.35
CA GLU A 462 -15.53 26.22 25.51
C GLU A 462 -14.00 26.33 25.49
N GLY A 463 -13.36 26.09 26.65
CA GLY A 463 -11.92 26.07 26.76
C GLY A 463 -11.30 24.91 25.98
N THR A 464 -11.92 23.73 25.98
CA THR A 464 -11.48 22.60 25.14
C THR A 464 -11.45 22.98 23.66
N VAL A 465 -12.56 23.55 23.15
CA VAL A 465 -12.65 23.99 21.75
C VAL A 465 -11.60 25.05 21.44
N PHE A 466 -11.44 26.03 22.34
CA PHE A 466 -10.47 27.10 22.19
C PHE A 466 -9.03 26.59 22.17
N SER A 467 -8.64 25.73 23.12
CA SER A 467 -7.30 25.16 23.20
C SER A 467 -6.95 24.33 21.96
N GLU A 468 -7.91 23.56 21.44
CA GLU A 468 -7.72 22.80 20.22
C GLU A 468 -7.49 23.74 19.02
N LEU A 469 -8.31 24.78 18.89
CA LEU A 469 -8.14 25.76 17.82
C LEU A 469 -6.84 26.54 17.95
N MET A 470 -6.43 26.94 19.15
CA MET A 470 -5.13 27.59 19.34
C MET A 470 -3.96 26.72 18.89
N PHE A 471 -4.12 25.39 18.81
CA PHE A 471 -3.07 24.51 18.29
C PHE A 471 -3.01 24.47 16.76
N TYR A 472 -4.17 24.54 16.08
CA TYR A 472 -4.31 24.36 14.63
C TYR A 472 -4.51 25.67 13.83
N ASP A 473 -5.24 26.63 14.38
CA ASP A 473 -5.65 27.91 13.79
C ASP A 473 -5.89 28.97 14.88
N SER A 474 -4.80 29.63 15.31
CA SER A 474 -4.81 30.64 16.37
C SER A 474 -5.63 31.89 16.02
N GLU A 475 -5.69 32.29 14.75
CA GLU A 475 -6.52 33.39 14.26
C GLU A 475 -8.00 33.14 14.54
N THR A 476 -8.49 31.98 14.11
CA THR A 476 -9.88 31.58 14.33
C THR A 476 -10.17 31.45 15.82
N ALA A 477 -9.27 30.84 16.59
CA ALA A 477 -9.41 30.74 18.04
C ALA A 477 -9.56 32.12 18.70
N ILE A 478 -8.68 33.07 18.38
CA ILE A 478 -8.71 34.43 18.95
C ILE A 478 -10.02 35.13 18.61
N SER A 479 -10.53 34.99 17.38
CA SER A 479 -11.82 35.56 16.97
C SER A 479 -13.01 35.03 17.78
N MET A 480 -12.84 33.92 18.52
CA MET A 480 -13.86 33.35 19.40
C MET A 480 -13.88 33.94 20.80
N LEU A 481 -12.79 34.55 21.28
CA LEU A 481 -12.72 35.06 22.66
C LEU A 481 -13.92 35.93 23.03
N PRO A 482 -14.40 36.86 22.18
CA PRO A 482 -15.59 37.66 22.50
C PRO A 482 -16.90 36.86 22.55
N LYS A 483 -16.96 35.69 21.87
CA LYS A 483 -18.12 34.81 21.76
C LYS A 483 -18.25 33.82 22.93
N MET A 484 -17.18 33.55 23.68
CA MET A 484 -17.18 32.62 24.84
C MET A 484 -18.01 33.16 26.02
N ARG A 485 -18.39 32.38 27.03
CA ARG A 485 -19.09 32.96 28.22
C ARG A 485 -18.12 33.80 29.06
N ALA A 486 -18.56 34.96 29.53
CA ALA A 486 -17.74 35.80 30.41
C ALA A 486 -17.39 35.07 31.72
N GLY A 487 -16.23 35.39 32.31
CA GLY A 487 -15.73 34.78 33.53
C GLY A 487 -14.46 33.94 33.33
N ASN A 488 -14.23 32.98 34.24
CA ASN A 488 -12.96 32.26 34.35
C ASN A 488 -12.55 31.51 33.07
N THR A 489 -13.52 30.91 32.36
CA THR A 489 -13.27 30.18 31.12
C THR A 489 -12.71 31.08 30.02
N ARG A 490 -13.38 32.20 29.73
CA ARG A 490 -12.92 33.17 28.73
C ARG A 490 -11.58 33.75 29.13
N ARG A 491 -11.38 34.12 30.40
CA ARG A 491 -10.09 34.62 30.89
C ARG A 491 -8.97 33.63 30.64
N ALA A 492 -9.16 32.38 31.02
CA ALA A 492 -8.11 31.39 30.86
C ALA A 492 -7.87 31.04 29.37
N ALA A 493 -8.86 31.23 28.49
CA ALA A 493 -8.64 31.22 27.04
C ALA A 493 -7.74 32.39 26.58
N TYR A 494 -7.93 33.62 27.07
CA TYR A 494 -6.97 34.71 26.80
C TYR A 494 -5.56 34.34 27.27
N ASP A 495 -5.42 33.77 28.48
CA ASP A 495 -4.10 33.35 28.99
C ASP A 495 -3.43 32.31 28.07
N VAL A 496 -4.19 31.32 27.59
CA VAL A 496 -3.70 30.33 26.62
C VAL A 496 -3.33 31.00 25.29
N ALA A 497 -4.11 31.97 24.82
CA ALA A 497 -3.85 32.71 23.60
C ALA A 497 -2.51 33.46 23.69
N ILE A 498 -2.34 34.24 24.76
CA ILE A 498 -1.16 35.05 25.03
C ILE A 498 0.08 34.16 25.16
N LEU A 499 -0.04 33.03 25.86
CA LEU A 499 1.04 32.07 26.03
C LEU A 499 1.46 31.45 24.68
N ASN A 500 0.50 31.06 23.85
CA ASN A 500 0.78 30.43 22.56
C ASN A 500 1.41 31.42 21.57
N LEU A 501 0.82 32.62 21.43
CA LEU A 501 1.37 33.67 20.58
C LEU A 501 2.80 34.05 20.99
N SER A 502 3.06 34.17 22.29
CA SER A 502 4.38 34.56 22.80
C SER A 502 5.45 33.47 22.70
N LEU A 503 5.11 32.20 22.93
CA LEU A 503 6.10 31.11 22.95
C LEU A 503 6.25 30.38 21.62
N ARG A 504 5.15 30.14 20.93
CA ARG A 504 5.13 29.29 19.73
C ARG A 504 5.24 30.13 18.46
N GLU A 505 4.50 31.22 18.39
CA GLU A 505 4.47 32.07 17.19
C GLU A 505 5.45 33.25 17.25
N ASN A 506 5.94 33.57 18.45
CA ASN A 506 6.79 34.74 18.72
C ASN A 506 6.14 36.07 18.26
N ASP A 507 4.80 36.14 18.30
CA ASP A 507 4.01 37.34 17.98
C ASP A 507 3.67 38.10 19.27
N LEU A 508 4.68 38.80 19.78
CA LEU A 508 4.57 39.55 21.04
C LEU A 508 3.62 40.74 20.93
N THR A 509 3.52 41.38 19.77
CA THR A 509 2.63 42.51 19.55
C THR A 509 1.18 42.07 19.74
N ARG A 510 0.78 40.99 19.05
CA ARG A 510 -0.59 40.49 19.16
C ARG A 510 -0.90 39.93 20.55
N ALA A 511 0.08 39.27 21.17
CA ALA A 511 -0.07 38.79 22.54
C ALA A 511 -0.29 39.94 23.53
N LEU A 512 0.35 41.09 23.30
CA LEU A 512 0.11 42.30 24.09
C LEU A 512 -1.26 42.92 23.80
N ASP A 513 -1.70 42.96 22.54
CA ASP A 513 -3.03 43.45 22.19
C ASP A 513 -4.14 42.66 22.93
N LEU A 514 -4.02 41.33 22.98
CA LEU A 514 -4.95 40.48 23.73
C LEU A 514 -4.88 40.67 25.25
N LEU A 515 -3.69 40.96 25.78
CA LEU A 515 -3.50 41.26 27.19
C LEU A 515 -4.18 42.59 27.56
N ILE A 516 -4.08 43.60 26.70
CA ILE A 516 -4.78 44.89 26.82
C ILE A 516 -6.29 44.66 26.79
N GLU A 517 -6.79 43.93 25.79
CA GLU A 517 -8.22 43.60 25.65
C GLU A 517 -8.76 42.89 26.90
N LEU A 518 -8.03 41.90 27.42
CA LEU A 518 -8.39 41.20 28.66
C LEU A 518 -8.44 42.17 29.86
N SER A 519 -7.53 43.14 29.93
CA SER A 519 -7.47 44.12 31.01
C SER A 519 -8.67 45.06 31.03
N GLU A 520 -9.18 45.42 29.85
CA GLU A 520 -10.36 46.27 29.69
C GLU A 520 -11.65 45.51 30.03
N LEU A 521 -11.72 44.23 29.68
CA LEU A 521 -12.89 43.39 29.91
C LEU A 521 -13.06 42.99 31.39
N GLU A 522 -11.97 42.75 32.13
CA GLU A 522 -12.04 42.22 33.50
C GLU A 522 -11.12 42.93 34.53
N PRO A 523 -11.29 44.25 34.78
CA PRO A 523 -10.32 45.10 35.49
C PRO A 523 -10.08 44.79 36.98
N THR A 524 -10.87 43.93 37.61
CA THR A 524 -10.92 43.77 39.09
C THR A 524 -10.24 42.51 39.63
N ARG A 525 -9.73 41.60 38.78
CA ARG A 525 -9.33 40.25 39.23
C ARG A 525 -8.10 39.66 38.53
N ILE A 526 -7.24 40.53 38.01
CA ILE A 526 -6.18 40.12 37.12
C ILE A 526 -4.97 39.66 37.94
N ASN A 527 -4.70 38.35 37.95
CA ASN A 527 -3.39 37.80 38.30
C ASN A 527 -2.67 37.47 36.98
N MET A 528 -2.33 38.51 36.20
CA MET A 528 -1.64 38.40 34.90
C MET A 528 -0.17 38.02 35.04
N GLN A 529 0.32 37.74 36.25
CA GLN A 529 1.74 37.54 36.52
C GLN A 529 2.38 36.47 35.63
N SER A 530 1.68 35.37 35.35
CA SER A 530 2.18 34.30 34.47
C SER A 530 2.30 34.75 33.01
N SER A 531 1.25 35.37 32.45
CA SER A 531 1.20 35.81 31.05
C SER A 531 2.19 36.96 30.81
N ILE A 532 2.29 37.89 31.76
CA ILE A 532 3.27 38.97 31.76
C ILE A 532 4.70 38.41 31.85
N ALA A 533 4.98 37.50 32.78
CA ALA A 533 6.33 36.96 32.94
C ALA A 533 6.84 36.27 31.66
N VAL A 534 5.96 35.53 30.97
CA VAL A 534 6.33 34.87 29.70
C VAL A 534 6.60 35.90 28.60
N LEU A 535 5.74 36.90 28.45
CA LEU A 535 5.95 37.98 27.50
C LEU A 535 7.30 38.67 27.78
N VAL A 536 7.52 39.08 29.03
CA VAL A 536 8.73 39.76 29.49
C VAL A 536 9.99 38.96 29.18
N LYS A 537 9.94 37.65 29.36
CA LYS A 537 11.05 36.74 29.06
C LYS A 537 11.36 36.65 27.57
N ASN A 538 10.34 36.73 26.69
CA ASN A 538 10.50 36.51 25.25
C ASN A 538 10.79 37.78 24.44
N GLY A 539 10.45 38.98 24.95
CA GLY A 539 10.78 40.24 24.29
C GLY A 539 10.65 41.47 25.19
N PRO A 540 11.64 41.68 26.08
CA PRO A 540 11.58 42.74 27.08
C PRO A 540 11.59 44.14 26.48
N ARG A 541 12.29 44.34 25.35
CA ARG A 541 12.42 45.66 24.71
C ARG A 541 11.11 46.10 24.07
N GLU A 542 10.42 45.17 23.44
CA GLU A 542 9.12 45.36 22.81
C GLU A 542 8.07 45.69 23.87
N ILE A 543 8.09 45.00 25.00
CA ILE A 543 7.19 45.24 26.14
C ILE A 543 7.50 46.56 26.82
N PHE A 544 8.78 46.92 26.95
CA PHE A 544 9.18 48.20 27.53
C PHE A 544 8.71 49.38 26.68
N LYS A 545 8.83 49.29 25.35
CA LYS A 545 8.32 50.32 24.43
C LYS A 545 6.81 50.54 24.52
N LEU A 546 6.07 49.48 24.87
CA LEU A 546 4.61 49.51 24.98
C LEU A 546 4.15 49.86 26.41
N PHE A 547 5.06 49.98 27.39
CA PHE A 547 4.73 50.19 28.80
C PHE A 547 3.92 51.49 29.04
N ASP A 548 4.26 52.55 28.33
CA ASP A 548 3.57 53.85 28.37
C ASP A 548 2.14 53.76 27.82
N ASP A 549 1.96 52.98 26.75
CA ASP A 549 0.73 52.90 25.97
C ASP A 549 -0.32 51.96 26.55
N ILE A 550 0.06 51.06 27.48
CA ILE A 550 -0.90 50.11 28.05
C ILE A 550 -1.83 50.83 29.06
N PRO A 551 -3.17 50.80 28.86
CA PRO A 551 -4.16 51.42 29.75
C PRO A 551 -4.41 50.60 31.02
N TYR A 552 -3.35 50.14 31.71
CA TYR A 552 -3.51 49.44 32.97
C TYR A 552 -3.97 50.37 34.09
N SER A 553 -4.75 49.80 35.02
CA SER A 553 -4.86 50.36 36.36
C SER A 553 -3.46 50.50 36.98
N THR A 554 -3.32 51.40 37.95
CA THR A 554 -2.05 51.59 38.68
C THR A 554 -1.50 50.28 39.24
N ALA A 555 -2.37 49.33 39.58
CA ALA A 555 -1.98 47.99 40.03
C ALA A 555 -1.40 47.12 38.89
N GLY A 556 -2.00 47.13 37.69
CA GLY A 556 -1.49 46.38 36.54
C GLY A 556 -0.13 46.89 36.05
N LYS A 557 0.09 48.21 36.04
CA LYS A 557 1.42 48.80 35.75
C LYS A 557 2.45 48.38 36.79
N ALA A 558 2.06 48.29 38.06
CA ALA A 558 2.94 47.85 39.14
C ALA A 558 3.30 46.36 39.02
N ASP A 559 2.36 45.49 38.68
CA ASP A 559 2.61 44.05 38.48
C ASP A 559 3.52 43.80 37.27
N LEU A 560 3.32 44.52 36.17
CA LEU A 560 4.21 44.47 34.99
C LEU A 560 5.63 44.95 35.33
N ALA A 561 5.75 46.07 36.03
CA ALA A 561 7.05 46.57 36.49
C ALA A 561 7.76 45.57 37.42
N ASN A 562 7.02 44.95 38.35
CA ASN A 562 7.59 43.96 39.26
C ASN A 562 8.06 42.69 38.53
N ALA A 563 7.30 42.22 37.52
CA ALA A 563 7.71 41.08 36.70
C ALA A 563 8.97 41.38 35.89
N LEU A 564 9.01 42.55 35.22
CA LEU A 564 10.21 43.07 34.53
C LEU A 564 11.42 43.13 35.48
N LEU A 565 11.25 43.65 36.69
CA LEU A 565 12.34 43.73 37.69
C LEU A 565 12.80 42.37 38.18
N SER A 566 11.90 41.39 38.31
CA SER A 566 12.26 40.05 38.77
C SER A 566 13.10 39.29 37.74
N GLU A 567 12.78 39.44 36.45
CA GLU A 567 13.49 38.72 35.37
C GLU A 567 14.82 39.42 35.01
N TYR A 568 14.89 40.75 35.14
CA TYR A 568 16.01 41.56 34.64
C TYR A 568 16.90 42.17 35.73
N LYS A 569 16.84 41.66 36.97
CA LYS A 569 17.59 42.18 38.12
C LYS A 569 19.10 42.41 37.87
N ASP A 570 19.68 41.65 36.93
CA ASP A 570 21.11 41.66 36.59
C ASP A 570 21.43 42.20 35.18
N SER A 571 20.48 42.85 34.48
CA SER A 571 20.69 43.37 33.12
C SER A 571 20.82 44.89 33.05
N ALA A 572 21.43 45.44 32.00
CA ALA A 572 21.46 46.88 31.74
C ALA A 572 20.05 47.51 31.58
N VAL A 573 19.04 46.70 31.23
CA VAL A 573 17.62 47.11 31.13
C VAL A 573 17.03 47.41 32.52
N PHE A 574 17.62 46.86 33.59
CA PHE A 574 17.19 47.07 34.99
C PHE A 574 17.11 48.54 35.37
N SER A 575 18.11 49.34 34.96
CA SER A 575 18.16 50.77 35.28
C SER A 575 17.00 51.54 34.65
N GLN A 576 16.62 51.22 33.41
CA GLN A 576 15.48 51.85 32.72
C GLN A 576 14.14 51.42 33.34
N ILE A 577 14.03 50.16 33.78
CA ILE A 577 12.82 49.64 34.44
C ILE A 577 12.65 50.23 35.85
N GLU A 578 13.72 50.33 36.66
CA GLU A 578 13.64 50.88 38.01
C GLU A 578 13.37 52.40 38.00
N LEU A 579 13.89 53.13 37.01
CA LEU A 579 13.54 54.54 36.78
C LEU A 579 12.04 54.73 36.56
N TYR A 580 11.46 53.95 35.65
CA TYR A 580 10.04 54.08 35.31
C TYR A 580 9.16 53.74 36.53
N ARG A 581 9.55 52.73 37.33
CA ARG A 581 8.90 52.42 38.62
C ARG A 581 8.94 53.61 39.58
N LEU A 582 10.09 54.27 39.70
CA LEU A 582 10.28 55.43 40.57
C LEU A 582 9.45 56.64 40.10
N GLU A 583 9.43 56.95 38.81
CA GLU A 583 8.60 58.01 38.22
C GLU A 583 7.10 57.77 38.49
N ASN A 584 6.64 56.53 38.36
CA ASN A 584 5.24 56.17 38.61
C ASN A 584 4.86 56.27 40.10
N ILE A 585 5.76 55.88 41.01
CA ILE A 585 5.60 56.06 42.47
C ILE A 585 5.50 57.55 42.81
N VAL A 586 6.32 58.40 42.17
CA VAL A 586 6.35 59.85 42.36
C VAL A 586 5.09 60.52 41.80
N GLN A 587 4.56 60.07 40.66
CA GLN A 587 3.36 60.64 40.05
C GLN A 587 2.05 60.20 40.74
N ASN A 588 1.94 58.95 41.19
CA ASN A 588 0.69 58.41 41.75
C ASN A 588 0.54 58.54 43.26
N ARG A 589 1.64 58.67 44.01
CA ARG A 589 1.55 59.16 45.38
C ARG A 589 1.71 60.67 45.30
N ALA A 590 0.67 61.42 45.66
CA ALA A 590 0.83 62.83 46.00
C ALA A 590 1.74 62.93 47.25
N LEU A 591 3.05 62.73 47.04
CA LEU A 591 4.11 62.94 48.01
C LEU A 591 4.52 64.40 47.81
N PRO A 592 4.09 65.32 48.67
CA PRO A 592 4.35 66.74 48.49
C PRO A 592 5.84 67.11 48.68
N ASP A 593 6.66 66.15 49.11
CA ASP A 593 8.06 66.35 49.51
C ASP A 593 9.02 65.37 48.81
N VAL A 594 8.82 65.10 47.52
CA VAL A 594 9.95 64.58 46.72
C VAL A 594 10.86 65.77 46.44
N SER A 595 12.02 65.82 47.10
CA SER A 595 12.94 66.97 46.97
C SER A 595 13.43 67.11 45.53
N GLN A 596 13.59 68.35 45.08
CA GLN A 596 14.19 68.66 43.78
C GLN A 596 15.55 67.95 43.60
N GLU A 597 16.28 67.72 44.69
CA GLU A 597 17.53 66.93 44.70
C GLU A 597 17.35 65.48 44.25
N PHE A 598 16.22 64.83 44.56
CA PHE A 598 15.94 63.48 44.06
C PHE A 598 15.68 63.49 42.55
N ILE A 599 14.95 64.49 42.07
CA ILE A 599 14.70 64.69 40.63
C ILE A 599 16.03 64.97 39.90
N ASP A 600 16.84 65.87 40.44
CA ASP A 600 18.14 66.26 39.87
C ASP A 600 19.15 65.10 39.90
N ALA A 601 19.18 64.31 40.97
CA ALA A 601 20.03 63.11 41.06
C ALA A 601 19.58 62.02 40.07
N THR A 602 18.27 61.89 39.85
CA THR A 602 17.74 60.96 38.84
C THR A 602 18.13 61.42 37.43
N ASN A 603 18.01 62.73 37.14
CA ASN A 603 18.41 63.33 35.86
C ASN A 603 19.92 63.22 35.59
N GLU A 604 20.77 63.37 36.61
CA GLU A 604 22.22 63.21 36.47
C GLU A 604 22.60 61.74 36.24
N TYR A 605 21.90 60.80 36.89
CA TYR A 605 22.05 59.37 36.61
C TYR A 605 21.67 59.02 35.16
N TYR A 606 20.61 59.63 34.62
CA TYR A 606 20.21 59.50 33.20
C TYR A 606 21.31 59.97 32.23
N ARG A 607 21.90 61.14 32.50
CA ARG A 607 22.98 61.70 31.67
C ARG A 607 24.15 60.73 31.57
N LEU A 608 24.56 60.16 32.72
CA LEU A 608 25.68 59.24 32.80
C LEU A 608 25.41 57.90 32.12
N LEU A 609 24.18 57.40 32.16
CA LEU A 609 23.78 56.18 31.43
C LEU A 609 23.81 56.37 29.91
N GLN A 610 23.34 57.51 29.40
CA GLN A 610 23.40 57.81 27.96
C GLN A 610 24.85 57.92 27.46
N GLU A 611 25.73 58.52 28.26
CA GLU A 611 27.17 58.59 27.93
C GLU A 611 27.80 57.19 27.85
N LEU A 612 27.43 56.28 28.74
CA LEU A 612 27.91 54.88 28.76
C LEU A 612 27.34 53.98 27.65
N GLU A 613 26.14 54.26 27.13
CA GLU A 613 25.53 53.47 26.05
C GLU A 613 26.08 53.85 24.65
N THR A 614 26.67 55.04 24.55
CA THR A 614 27.37 55.53 23.34
C THR A 614 28.84 55.11 23.25
N GLU A 615 29.45 54.68 24.36
CA GLU A 615 30.77 54.01 24.40
C GLU A 615 30.63 52.50 24.18
#